data_AF-A0A2P7EAG5-F1
#
_entry.id   AF-A0A2P7EAG5-F1
#
_cell.length_a   1.000
_cell.length_b   1.000
_cell.length_c   1.000
_cell.angle_alpha   90.00
_cell.angle_beta   90.00
_cell.angle_gamma   90.00
#
_symmetry.space_group_name_H-M   'P 1'
#
loop_
_entity.id
_entity.type
_entity.pdbx_description
1 polymer ?
#
loop_
_entity_poly.entity_id
_entity_poly.type
_entity_poly.pdbx_seq_one_letter_code
_entity_poly.pdbx_strand_id
1 'polypeptide(L)'
;MEELLAQGGGLQEAMAVLAQLAVATPGDRYLHWDELRHRPPPQGLSHEQWWLAEKLARRGTSIPLPLLSSDGGPFWLCQPPMLLKGLHEIDMKAGASVMAPEAVTTSSTRDRYLLSSLMEEAITSSQMEGAATTRDVAKAMIRSRRAPRDRSEQMILNTTGQ
;
A
#
# COMPACT_ATOMS: atom_id res chain seq x y z
N MET A 1 -6.98 27.27 -7.07
CA MET A 1 -5.64 27.46 -6.46
C MET A 1 -5.22 28.92 -6.54
N GLU A 2 -5.42 29.57 -7.69
CA GLU A 2 -5.18 31.01 -7.86
C GLU A 2 -6.12 31.89 -7.00
N GLU A 3 -7.39 31.52 -6.84
CA GLU A 3 -8.36 32.32 -6.05
C GLU A 3 -8.03 32.42 -4.55
N LEU A 4 -7.35 31.42 -3.98
CA LEU A 4 -6.94 31.41 -2.57
C LEU A 4 -5.66 32.22 -2.32
N LEU A 5 -4.90 32.52 -3.37
CA LEU A 5 -3.67 33.34 -3.31
C LEU A 5 -3.94 34.82 -3.68
N ALA A 6 -5.09 35.11 -4.29
CA ALA A 6 -5.41 36.43 -4.85
C ALA A 6 -6.08 37.40 -3.87
N GLN A 7 -6.54 36.95 -2.70
CA GLN A 7 -7.09 37.83 -1.66
C GLN A 7 -5.95 38.25 -0.71
N GLY A 8 -5.73 39.56 -0.59
CA GLY A 8 -4.50 40.17 -0.05
C GLY A 8 -4.12 39.73 1.36
N GLY A 9 -2.84 39.38 1.53
CA GLY A 9 -2.24 38.74 2.72
C GLY A 9 -1.23 37.62 2.37
N GLY A 10 -1.18 37.24 1.09
CA GLY A 10 -0.80 35.94 0.55
C GLY A 10 0.59 35.34 0.82
N LEU A 11 1.56 36.06 1.39
CA LEU A 11 2.84 35.43 1.82
C LEU A 11 2.91 35.24 3.33
N GLN A 12 2.46 36.21 4.11
CA GLN A 12 2.61 36.17 5.57
C GLN A 12 1.55 35.30 6.24
N GLU A 13 0.31 35.33 5.72
CA GLU A 13 -0.71 34.35 6.11
C GLU A 13 -0.35 32.95 5.61
N ALA A 14 0.14 32.82 4.37
CA ALA A 14 0.59 31.53 3.86
C ALA A 14 1.78 30.97 4.66
N MET A 15 2.72 31.81 5.08
CA MET A 15 3.83 31.42 5.96
C MET A 15 3.37 31.11 7.38
N ALA A 16 2.42 31.86 7.94
CA ALA A 16 1.86 31.58 9.26
C ALA A 16 1.09 30.25 9.27
N VAL A 17 0.32 30.00 8.21
CA VAL A 17 -0.33 28.72 7.93
C VAL A 17 0.75 27.64 7.79
N LEU A 18 1.75 27.79 6.93
CA LEU A 18 2.85 26.81 6.78
C LEU A 18 3.61 26.53 8.09
N ALA A 19 3.83 27.53 8.93
CA ALA A 19 4.48 27.39 10.24
C ALA A 19 3.59 26.65 11.25
N GLN A 20 2.29 26.97 11.30
CA GLN A 20 1.28 26.22 12.07
C GLN A 20 1.18 24.76 11.60
N LEU A 21 1.33 24.53 10.30
CA LEU A 21 1.25 23.22 9.65
C LEU A 21 2.49 22.36 9.84
N ALA A 22 3.69 22.96 9.92
CA ALA A 22 4.91 22.25 10.31
C ALA A 22 4.84 21.69 11.74
N VAL A 23 3.99 22.30 12.59
CA VAL A 23 3.67 21.82 13.95
C VAL A 23 2.47 20.86 13.95
N ALA A 24 1.53 21.03 13.02
CA ALA A 24 0.29 20.26 12.92
C ALA A 24 0.36 19.02 12.03
N THR A 25 1.54 18.61 11.57
CA THR A 25 1.79 17.23 11.13
C THR A 25 2.31 16.41 12.32
N PRO A 26 1.43 15.90 13.22
CA PRO A 26 1.83 14.83 14.11
C PRO A 26 2.42 13.70 13.28
N GLY A 27 3.54 13.19 13.77
CA GLY A 27 4.43 12.28 13.06
C GLY A 27 3.79 11.07 12.39
N ASP A 28 4.57 10.50 11.48
CA ASP A 28 4.51 9.10 11.06
C ASP A 28 3.22 8.58 10.40
N ARG A 29 2.27 9.40 9.97
CA ARG A 29 1.10 8.88 9.21
C ARG A 29 0.74 9.72 8.00
N TYR A 30 0.82 9.09 6.82
CA TYR A 30 0.32 9.66 5.57
C TYR A 30 -1.21 9.74 5.58
N LEU A 31 -1.78 10.93 5.39
CA LEU A 31 -3.24 11.13 5.35
C LEU A 31 -3.73 11.39 3.93
N HIS A 32 -4.56 10.51 3.39
CA HIS A 32 -5.25 10.79 2.12
C HIS A 32 -6.37 11.81 2.33
N TRP A 33 -6.78 12.53 1.27
CA TRP A 33 -7.88 13.50 1.31
C TRP A 33 -9.17 12.89 1.88
N ASP A 34 -9.50 11.66 1.45
CA ASP A 34 -10.70 10.96 1.91
C ASP A 34 -10.71 10.71 3.41
N GLU A 35 -9.55 10.54 4.03
CA GLU A 35 -9.44 10.38 5.48
C GLU A 35 -9.43 11.73 6.19
N LEU A 36 -8.68 12.70 5.64
CA LEU A 36 -8.48 14.02 6.21
C LEU A 36 -9.80 14.80 6.35
N ARG A 37 -10.65 14.76 5.31
CA ARG A 37 -11.93 15.50 5.28
C ARG A 37 -12.93 15.07 6.35
N HIS A 38 -12.76 13.87 6.93
CA HIS A 38 -13.63 13.33 7.97
C HIS A 38 -13.08 13.56 9.39
N ARG A 39 -11.92 14.21 9.52
CA ARG A 39 -11.28 14.50 10.81
C ARG A 39 -11.48 15.96 11.21
N PRO A 40 -11.48 16.28 12.51
CA PRO A 40 -11.48 17.66 12.95
C PRO A 40 -10.16 18.34 12.49
N PRO A 41 -10.23 19.46 11.77
CA PRO A 41 -9.03 20.15 11.31
C PRO A 41 -8.31 20.79 12.51
N PRO A 42 -6.96 20.77 12.53
CA PRO A 42 -6.20 21.36 13.61
C PRO A 42 -6.27 22.89 13.59
N GLN A 43 -6.14 23.52 14.77
CA GLN A 43 -5.81 24.95 14.92
C GLN A 43 -6.79 25.93 14.22
N GLY A 44 -8.06 25.55 14.08
CA GLY A 44 -9.08 26.42 13.46
C GLY A 44 -8.96 26.54 11.93
N LEU A 45 -8.13 25.72 11.30
CA LEU A 45 -8.02 25.65 9.84
C LEU A 45 -9.28 25.07 9.22
N SER A 46 -9.56 25.43 7.96
CA SER A 46 -10.48 24.67 7.14
C SER A 46 -9.83 23.36 6.65
N HIS A 47 -10.64 22.37 6.26
CA HIS A 47 -10.13 21.13 5.64
C HIS A 47 -9.33 21.40 4.36
N GLU A 48 -9.69 22.43 3.60
CA GLU A 48 -8.98 22.81 2.38
C GLU A 48 -7.60 23.41 2.70
N GLN A 49 -7.51 24.25 3.72
CA GLN A 49 -6.24 24.82 4.21
C GLN A 49 -5.33 23.71 4.75
N TRP A 50 -5.89 22.77 5.53
CA TRP A 50 -5.16 21.61 6.00
C TRP A 50 -4.73 20.68 4.84
N TRP A 51 -5.57 20.48 3.82
CA TRP A 51 -5.17 19.67 2.67
C TRP A 51 -4.11 20.36 1.80
N LEU A 52 -4.20 21.68 1.65
CA LEU A 52 -3.17 22.46 0.96
C LEU A 52 -1.82 22.31 1.66
N ALA A 53 -1.82 22.36 3.00
CA ALA A 53 -0.65 22.11 3.82
C ALA A 53 0.04 20.79 3.50
N GLU A 54 -0.74 19.71 3.56
CA GLU A 54 -0.29 18.36 3.34
C GLU A 54 0.31 18.21 1.94
N LYS A 55 -0.34 18.81 0.93
CA LYS A 55 0.17 18.82 -0.44
C LYS A 55 1.48 19.61 -0.57
N LEU A 56 1.60 20.77 0.08
CA LEU A 56 2.82 21.58 0.02
C LEU A 56 4.00 20.87 0.72
N ALA A 57 3.76 20.29 1.90
CA ALA A 57 4.75 19.50 2.62
C ALA A 57 5.25 18.30 1.77
N ARG A 58 4.32 17.58 1.12
CA ARG A 58 4.66 16.47 0.21
C ARG A 58 5.41 16.94 -1.03
N ARG A 59 5.10 18.12 -1.54
CA ARG A 59 5.75 18.66 -2.75
C ARG A 59 7.21 18.99 -2.49
N GLY A 60 7.54 19.47 -1.30
CA GLY A 60 8.91 19.74 -0.87
C GLY A 60 9.83 18.50 -0.88
N THR A 61 9.27 17.30 -0.70
CA THR A 61 10.04 16.03 -0.69
C THR A 61 9.75 15.15 -1.91
N SER A 62 9.12 15.72 -2.94
CA SER A 62 8.74 14.96 -4.11
C SER A 62 9.81 14.89 -5.18
N ILE A 63 9.76 13.80 -5.94
CA ILE A 63 10.62 13.51 -7.07
C ILE A 63 9.77 13.69 -8.34
N PRO A 64 10.20 14.51 -9.32
CA PRO A 64 9.52 14.61 -10.59
C PRO A 64 9.66 13.30 -11.37
N LEU A 65 8.60 12.89 -12.06
CA LEU A 65 8.63 11.74 -12.96
C LEU A 65 8.84 12.23 -14.39
N PRO A 66 9.55 11.47 -15.25
CA PRO A 66 9.70 11.78 -16.67
C PRO A 66 8.43 11.44 -17.46
N LEU A 67 7.27 11.82 -16.91
CA LEU A 67 5.93 11.58 -17.44
C LEU A 67 5.21 12.93 -17.50
N LEU A 68 4.47 13.12 -18.58
CA LEU A 68 3.61 14.29 -18.78
C LEU A 68 2.16 13.84 -18.83
N SER A 69 1.29 14.62 -18.21
CA SER A 69 -0.15 14.53 -18.37
C SER A 69 -0.57 14.98 -19.77
N SER A 70 -1.79 14.65 -20.19
CA SER A 70 -2.33 15.03 -21.50
C SER A 70 -2.38 16.54 -21.75
N ASP A 71 -2.38 17.33 -20.69
CA ASP A 71 -2.32 18.79 -20.67
C ASP A 71 -0.89 19.35 -20.56
N GLY A 72 0.14 18.48 -20.57
CA GLY A 72 1.54 18.86 -20.43
C GLY A 72 2.02 19.07 -18.99
N GLY A 73 1.17 18.83 -17.99
CA GLY A 73 1.55 18.94 -16.58
C GLY A 73 2.52 17.83 -16.15
N PRO A 74 3.55 18.13 -15.32
CA PRO A 74 4.48 17.12 -14.83
C PRO A 74 3.85 16.24 -13.74
N PHE A 75 4.15 14.94 -13.78
CA PHE A 75 3.87 14.05 -12.65
C PHE A 75 4.97 14.09 -11.60
N TRP A 76 4.59 13.78 -10.37
CA TRP A 76 5.47 13.80 -9.21
C TRP A 76 5.10 12.67 -8.26
N LEU A 77 6.11 12.12 -7.60
CA LEU A 77 5.98 11.07 -6.61
C LEU A 77 6.56 11.58 -5.28
N CYS A 78 5.83 11.43 -4.20
CA CYS A 78 6.33 11.68 -2.85
C CYS A 78 6.63 10.34 -2.17
N GLN A 79 7.78 10.24 -1.51
CA GLN A 79 8.17 9.07 -0.72
C GLN A 79 8.25 9.46 0.76
N PRO A 80 7.14 9.43 1.51
CA PRO A 80 7.18 9.77 2.93
C PRO A 80 8.03 8.76 3.72
N PRO A 81 8.63 9.14 4.86
CA PRO A 81 9.51 8.26 5.64
C PRO A 81 8.92 6.89 5.98
N MET A 82 7.61 6.83 6.24
CA MET A 82 6.91 5.57 6.52
C MET A 82 6.88 4.60 5.34
N LEU A 83 6.79 5.12 4.11
CA LEU A 83 6.88 4.28 2.91
C LEU A 83 8.27 3.65 2.81
N LEU A 84 9.32 4.44 3.01
CA LEU A 84 10.71 3.97 2.98
C LEU A 84 10.98 2.95 4.09
N LYS A 85 10.45 3.18 5.30
CA LYS A 85 10.51 2.21 6.41
C LYS A 85 9.81 0.90 6.03
N GLY A 86 8.61 0.97 5.45
CA GLY A 86 7.89 -0.21 4.99
C GLY A 86 8.64 -0.99 3.91
N LEU A 87 9.24 -0.30 2.93
CA LEU A 87 10.10 -0.91 1.92
C LEU A 87 11.31 -1.59 2.56
N HIS A 88 11.99 -0.93 3.49
CA HIS A 88 13.12 -1.51 4.20
C HIS A 88 12.73 -2.78 5.00
N GLU A 89 11.58 -2.77 5.68
CA GLU A 89 11.07 -3.95 6.37
C GLU A 89 10.74 -5.10 5.40
N ILE A 90 10.21 -4.78 4.22
CA ILE A 90 9.97 -5.77 3.15
C ILE A 90 11.30 -6.34 2.66
N ASP A 91 12.29 -5.50 2.33
CA ASP A 91 13.60 -5.93 1.85
C ASP A 91 14.29 -6.86 2.84
N MET A 92 14.27 -6.51 4.13
CA MET A 92 14.83 -7.32 5.21
C MET A 92 14.16 -8.70 5.32
N LYS A 93 12.83 -8.76 5.21
CA LYS A 93 12.06 -10.02 5.31
C LYS A 93 12.17 -10.86 4.04
N ALA A 94 12.12 -10.23 2.87
CA ALA A 94 12.23 -10.89 1.58
C ALA A 94 13.63 -11.50 1.41
N GLY A 95 14.70 -10.76 1.73
CA GLY A 95 16.08 -11.26 1.71
C GLY A 95 16.29 -12.44 2.66
N ALA A 96 15.68 -12.42 3.84
CA ALA A 96 15.71 -13.54 4.79
C ALA A 96 14.87 -14.75 4.33
N SER A 97 13.79 -14.54 3.57
CA SER A 97 12.94 -15.64 3.06
C SER A 97 13.53 -16.39 1.86
N VAL A 98 14.42 -15.75 1.09
CA VAL A 98 15.15 -16.37 -0.03
C VAL A 98 16.25 -17.30 0.48
N MET A 99 16.82 -17.01 1.65
CA MET A 99 17.56 -18.00 2.44
C MET A 99 16.53 -18.94 3.06
N ALA A 100 16.19 -20.02 2.35
CA ALA A 100 15.39 -21.09 2.94
C ALA A 100 15.95 -21.41 4.34
N PRO A 101 15.11 -21.53 5.40
CA PRO A 101 15.60 -21.72 6.75
C PRO A 101 16.61 -22.88 6.74
N GLU A 102 17.73 -22.76 7.46
CA GLU A 102 18.85 -23.73 7.46
C GLU A 102 18.42 -25.21 7.64
N ALA A 103 17.18 -25.45 8.06
CA ALA A 103 16.50 -26.75 8.08
C ALA A 103 16.10 -27.34 6.69
N VAL A 104 16.27 -26.60 5.59
CA VAL A 104 15.89 -27.00 4.21
C VAL A 104 17.14 -27.28 3.36
N THR A 105 18.07 -28.06 3.90
CA THR A 105 19.31 -28.46 3.20
C THR A 105 19.12 -29.63 2.25
N THR A 106 18.01 -30.36 2.37
CA THR A 106 17.70 -31.52 1.51
C THR A 106 16.68 -31.13 0.43
N SER A 107 16.90 -31.59 -0.82
CA SER A 107 16.00 -31.32 -1.96
C SER A 107 14.53 -31.62 -1.65
N SER A 108 14.25 -32.72 -0.95
CA SER A 108 12.89 -33.14 -0.59
C SER A 108 12.16 -32.18 0.35
N THR A 109 12.87 -31.53 1.27
CA THR A 109 12.29 -30.52 2.17
C THR A 109 12.00 -29.22 1.41
N ARG A 110 12.86 -28.87 0.44
CA ARG A 110 12.69 -27.68 -0.41
C ARG A 110 11.46 -27.82 -1.29
N ASP A 111 11.29 -28.97 -1.93
CA ASP A 111 10.16 -29.24 -2.82
C ASP A 111 8.83 -29.19 -2.05
N ARG A 112 8.81 -29.73 -0.82
CA ARG A 112 7.63 -29.68 0.05
C ARG A 112 7.29 -28.25 0.49
N TYR A 113 8.31 -27.45 0.80
CA TYR A 113 8.12 -26.03 1.13
C TYR A 113 7.57 -25.25 -0.06
N LEU A 114 8.16 -25.40 -1.24
CA LEU A 114 7.70 -24.74 -2.47
C LEU A 114 6.25 -25.10 -2.81
N LEU A 115 5.91 -26.40 -2.77
CA LEU A 115 4.54 -26.85 -3.01
C LEU A 115 3.56 -26.28 -1.98
N SER A 116 3.96 -26.20 -0.71
CA SER A 116 3.14 -25.58 0.32
C SER A 116 2.94 -24.09 0.05
N SER A 117 3.99 -23.35 -0.30
CA SER A 117 3.89 -21.92 -0.60
C SER A 117 2.99 -21.63 -1.80
N LEU A 118 3.14 -22.36 -2.90
CA LEU A 118 2.28 -22.23 -4.08
C LEU A 118 0.82 -22.55 -3.76
N MET A 119 0.58 -23.58 -2.94
CA MET A 119 -0.76 -23.92 -2.48
C MET A 119 -1.38 -22.80 -1.64
N GLU A 120 -0.61 -22.21 -0.71
CA GLU A 120 -1.10 -21.11 0.12
C GLU A 120 -1.36 -19.83 -0.68
N GLU A 121 -0.52 -19.53 -1.66
CA GLU A 121 -0.67 -18.40 -2.57
C GLU A 121 -1.94 -18.55 -3.42
N ALA A 122 -2.14 -19.72 -4.03
CA ALA A 122 -3.33 -19.99 -4.84
C ALA A 122 -4.62 -19.85 -4.04
N ILE A 123 -4.68 -20.42 -2.83
CA ILE A 123 -5.85 -20.27 -1.95
C ILE A 123 -6.09 -18.79 -1.62
N THR A 124 -5.05 -18.06 -1.24
CA THR A 124 -5.18 -16.66 -0.83
C THR A 124 -5.58 -15.77 -2.00
N SER A 125 -5.00 -15.99 -3.19
CA SER A 125 -5.34 -15.28 -4.42
C SER A 125 -6.81 -15.50 -4.81
N SER A 126 -7.26 -16.76 -4.88
CA SER A 126 -8.65 -17.05 -5.23
C SER A 126 -9.64 -16.50 -4.19
N GLN A 127 -9.28 -16.47 -2.91
CA GLN A 127 -10.11 -15.84 -1.87
C GLN A 127 -10.20 -14.33 -2.04
N MET A 128 -9.11 -13.64 -2.41
CA MET A 128 -9.12 -12.22 -2.76
C MET A 128 -10.02 -11.94 -3.98
N GLU A 129 -10.09 -12.88 -4.93
CA GLU A 129 -10.98 -12.84 -6.09
C GLU A 129 -12.44 -13.28 -5.78
N GLY A 130 -12.73 -13.65 -4.53
CA GLY A 130 -14.09 -13.94 -4.06
C GLY A 130 -14.45 -15.42 -3.90
N ALA A 131 -13.49 -16.35 -3.90
CA ALA A 131 -13.74 -17.76 -3.59
C ALA A 131 -14.15 -17.93 -2.12
N ALA A 132 -15.35 -18.47 -1.89
CA ALA A 132 -15.93 -18.69 -0.57
C ALA A 132 -15.58 -20.07 0.03
N THR A 133 -14.34 -20.53 -0.14
CA THR A 133 -13.86 -21.81 0.41
C THR A 133 -12.93 -21.56 1.59
N THR A 134 -13.10 -22.30 2.69
CA THR A 134 -12.18 -22.19 3.84
C THR A 134 -10.81 -22.79 3.51
N ARG A 135 -9.77 -22.32 4.20
CA ARG A 135 -8.38 -22.75 3.98
C ARG A 135 -8.22 -24.26 4.19
N ASP A 136 -8.88 -24.83 5.19
CA ASP A 136 -8.81 -26.26 5.50
C ASP A 136 -9.47 -27.13 4.43
N VAL A 137 -10.63 -26.71 3.92
CA VAL A 137 -11.34 -27.42 2.84
C VAL A 137 -10.55 -27.38 1.54
N ALA A 138 -9.96 -26.22 1.21
CA ALA A 138 -9.10 -26.05 0.04
C ALA A 138 -7.83 -26.92 0.12
N LYS A 139 -7.14 -26.93 1.26
CA LYS A 139 -5.97 -27.79 1.50
C LYS A 139 -6.33 -29.28 1.41
N ALA A 140 -7.45 -29.68 2.02
CA ALA A 140 -7.92 -31.06 1.95
C ALA A 140 -8.24 -31.47 0.51
N MET A 141 -8.88 -30.59 -0.27
CA MET A 141 -9.16 -30.81 -1.68
C MET A 141 -7.88 -31.05 -2.49
N ILE A 142 -6.91 -30.15 -2.38
CA ILE A 142 -5.65 -30.20 -3.15
C ILE A 142 -4.82 -31.43 -2.77
N ARG A 143 -4.69 -31.73 -1.47
CA ARG A 143 -3.93 -32.89 -0.99
C ARG A 143 -4.57 -34.23 -1.38
N SER A 144 -5.89 -34.32 -1.34
CA SER A 144 -6.62 -35.54 -1.72
C SER A 144 -6.81 -35.69 -3.23
N ARG A 145 -6.47 -34.67 -4.02
CA ARG A 145 -6.70 -34.61 -5.48
C ARG A 145 -8.15 -34.93 -5.87
N ARG A 146 -9.11 -34.64 -4.99
CA ARG A 146 -10.52 -34.82 -5.30
C ARG A 146 -10.98 -33.73 -6.27
N ALA A 147 -12.02 -34.01 -7.04
CA ALA A 147 -12.66 -33.01 -7.88
C ALA A 147 -13.26 -31.86 -7.02
N PRO A 148 -13.25 -30.62 -7.55
CA PRO A 148 -13.93 -29.49 -6.92
C PRO A 148 -15.45 -29.71 -6.97
N ARG A 149 -16.14 -29.30 -5.92
CA ARG A 149 -17.59 -29.48 -5.74
C ARG A 149 -18.39 -28.26 -6.16
N ASP A 150 -17.76 -27.10 -6.18
CA ASP A 150 -18.39 -25.83 -6.50
C ASP A 150 -17.44 -24.90 -7.26
N ARG A 151 -17.96 -23.72 -7.64
CA ARG A 151 -17.21 -22.70 -8.37
C ARG A 151 -16.01 -22.17 -7.57
N SER A 152 -16.12 -22.03 -6.25
CA SER A 152 -15.05 -21.49 -5.39
C SER A 152 -13.88 -22.47 -5.31
N GLU A 153 -14.18 -23.76 -5.15
CA GLU A 153 -13.19 -24.84 -5.19
C GLU A 153 -12.54 -24.96 -6.58
N GLN A 154 -13.32 -24.77 -7.66
CA GLN A 154 -12.79 -24.76 -9.02
C GLN A 154 -11.85 -23.57 -9.24
N MET A 155 -12.18 -22.38 -8.72
CA MET A 155 -11.32 -21.20 -8.80
C MET A 155 -9.97 -21.47 -8.14
N ILE A 156 -9.96 -22.05 -6.94
CA ILE A 156 -8.73 -22.42 -6.23
C ILE A 156 -7.91 -23.43 -7.03
N LEU A 157 -8.56 -24.48 -7.57
CA LEU A 157 -7.86 -25.51 -8.33
C LEU A 157 -7.22 -24.96 -9.60
N ASN A 158 -7.89 -24.03 -10.30
CA ASN A 158 -7.37 -23.40 -11.51
C ASN A 158 -6.10 -22.58 -11.23
N THR A 159 -6.06 -21.86 -10.09
CA THR A 159 -4.90 -21.06 -9.70
C THR A 159 -3.72 -21.90 -9.23
N THR A 160 -3.96 -23.07 -8.62
CA THR A 160 -2.86 -23.96 -8.19
C THR A 160 -2.03 -24.54 -9.33
N GLY A 161 -2.55 -24.55 -10.57
CA GLY A 161 -1.91 -25.23 -11.70
C GLY A 161 -1.93 -26.75 -11.55
N GLN A 162 -2.43 -27.47 -12.55
CA GLN A 162 -2.09 -28.89 -12.71
C GLN A 162 -0.71 -29.02 -13.34
#